data_AF-E2B799-F1
#
_entry.id   AF-E2B799-F1
#
_cell.length_a   1.000
_cell.length_b   1.000
_cell.length_c   1.000
_cell.angle_alpha   90.00
_cell.angle_beta   90.00
_cell.angle_gamma   90.00
#
_symmetry.space_group_name_H-M   'P 1'
#
loop_
_entity.id
_entity.type
_entity.pdbx_description
1 polymer ?
#
loop_
_entity_poly.entity_id
_entity_poly.type
_entity_poly.pdbx_seq_one_letter_code
_entity_poly.pdbx_strand_id
1 'polypeptide(L)'
;MRYACEGAKTHMLRRAQKPPSLTSLYNLSTQATHEAVHLLCQMLVFDPDKRITVVDALAHPYLDEGRLRYHSCMCTCCYTTSAGMRQYRVDFEPSATHPFDDLWERKLTSVQQVKEEMHKFIAEQLNPSRVPLCINPQSAAFKSFAR
;
A
#
# COMPACT_ATOMS: atom_id res chain seq x y z
N MET A 1 -5.56 23.83 5.16
CA MET A 1 -6.56 23.61 4.06
C MET A 1 -6.15 24.29 2.74
N ARG A 2 -4.85 24.33 2.42
CA ARG A 2 -4.34 25.02 1.23
C ARG A 2 -4.87 24.45 -0.10
N TYR A 3 -5.07 23.13 -0.14
CA TYR A 3 -5.43 22.38 -1.35
C TYR A 3 -6.92 22.12 -1.54
N ALA A 4 -7.78 22.61 -0.63
CA ALA A 4 -9.23 22.43 -0.75
C ALA A 4 -9.84 23.47 -1.71
N CYS A 5 -10.88 23.09 -2.45
CA CYS A 5 -11.66 24.05 -3.23
C CYS A 5 -12.45 25.00 -2.30
N GLU A 6 -12.81 26.18 -2.80
CA GLU A 6 -13.51 27.21 -2.00
C GLU A 6 -14.84 26.74 -1.42
N GLY A 7 -15.58 25.91 -2.16
CA GLY A 7 -16.82 25.30 -1.68
C GLY A 7 -16.59 24.39 -0.46
N ALA A 8 -15.54 23.56 -0.49
CA ALA A 8 -15.19 22.69 0.62
C ALA A 8 -14.70 23.47 1.84
N LYS A 9 -13.89 24.51 1.65
CA LYS A 9 -13.44 25.41 2.73
C LYS A 9 -14.63 26.08 3.41
N THR A 10 -15.52 26.67 2.62
CA THR A 10 -16.71 27.37 3.12
C THR A 10 -17.62 26.43 3.90
N HIS A 11 -17.86 25.21 3.39
CA HIS A 11 -18.67 24.20 4.07
C HIS A 11 -18.06 23.79 5.42
N MET A 12 -16.74 23.58 5.47
CA MET A 12 -16.05 23.22 6.73
C MET A 12 -16.03 24.36 7.75
N LEU A 13 -15.78 25.60 7.32
CA LEU A 13 -15.75 26.77 8.21
C LEU A 13 -17.14 27.15 8.76
N ARG A 14 -18.21 26.81 8.05
CA ARG A 14 -19.60 26.99 8.53
C ARG A 14 -20.00 25.98 9.61
N ARG A 15 -19.31 24.84 9.71
CA ARG A 15 -19.62 23.85 10.75
C ARG A 15 -19.07 24.33 12.10
N ALA A 16 -19.83 24.05 13.16
CA ALA A 16 -19.34 24.24 14.51
C ALA A 16 -18.06 23.43 14.73
N GLN A 17 -17.07 24.01 15.41
CA GLN A 17 -15.87 23.28 15.79
C GLN A 17 -16.25 22.11 16.69
N LYS A 18 -16.06 20.89 16.18
CA LYS A 18 -16.27 19.67 16.96
C LYS A 18 -15.01 19.42 17.80
N PRO A 19 -15.13 19.23 19.12
CA PRO A 19 -13.97 18.87 19.92
C PRO A 19 -13.39 17.53 19.44
N PRO A 20 -12.06 17.34 19.55
CA PRO A 20 -11.43 16.07 19.20
C PRO A 20 -11.97 14.96 20.11
N SER A 21 -12.55 13.94 19.48
CA SER A 21 -13.21 12.81 20.16
C SER A 21 -12.23 11.66 20.40
N LEU A 22 -11.14 11.93 21.12
CA LEU A 22 -10.07 10.95 21.32
C LEU A 22 -10.56 9.67 22.01
N THR A 23 -11.51 9.80 22.94
CA THR A 23 -12.16 8.66 23.60
C THR A 23 -12.81 7.69 22.62
N SER A 24 -13.32 8.19 21.49
CA SER A 24 -13.86 7.31 20.45
C SER A 24 -12.78 6.41 19.84
N LEU A 25 -11.54 6.88 19.72
CA LEU A 25 -10.43 6.10 19.16
C LEU A 25 -10.03 4.96 20.10
N TYR A 26 -9.95 5.23 21.41
CA TYR A 26 -9.72 4.20 22.42
C TYR A 26 -10.83 3.15 22.47
N ASN A 27 -12.06 3.54 22.15
CA ASN A 27 -13.22 2.64 22.14
C ASN A 27 -13.44 1.92 20.80
N LEU A 28 -12.57 2.11 19.79
CA LEU A 28 -12.70 1.44 18.48
C LEU A 28 -12.47 -0.07 18.58
N SER A 29 -11.57 -0.50 19.47
CA SER A 29 -11.20 -1.91 19.63
C SER A 29 -10.63 -2.14 21.02
N THR A 30 -10.82 -3.35 21.55
CA THR A 30 -10.16 -3.80 22.79
C THR A 30 -8.64 -3.92 22.66
N GLN A 31 -8.12 -3.87 21.43
CA GLN A 31 -6.69 -3.88 21.11
C GLN A 31 -6.13 -2.48 20.81
N ALA A 32 -6.92 -1.41 21.01
CA ALA A 32 -6.46 -0.04 20.78
C ALA A 32 -5.46 0.39 21.86
N THR A 33 -4.17 0.09 21.65
CA THR A 33 -3.10 0.55 22.54
C THR A 33 -2.92 2.07 22.46
N HIS A 34 -2.25 2.64 23.44
CA HIS A 34 -1.95 4.07 23.46
C HIS A 34 -1.12 4.48 22.22
N GLU A 35 -0.15 3.66 21.83
CA GLU A 35 0.68 3.86 20.65
C GLU A 35 -0.14 3.81 19.35
N ALA A 36 -1.11 2.89 19.28
CA ALA A 36 -2.02 2.78 18.13
C ALA A 36 -2.85 4.07 17.97
N VAL A 37 -3.45 4.53 19.08
CA VAL A 37 -4.26 5.75 19.10
C VAL A 37 -3.41 6.98 18.81
N HIS A 38 -2.19 7.04 19.34
CA HIS A 38 -1.25 8.12 19.07
C HIS A 38 -0.92 8.22 17.58
N LEU A 39 -0.54 7.11 16.93
CA LEU A 39 -0.27 7.08 15.50
C LEU A 39 -1.50 7.51 14.68
N LEU A 40 -2.70 7.00 15.03
CA LEU A 40 -3.94 7.40 14.38
C LEU A 40 -4.22 8.91 14.48
N CYS A 41 -3.93 9.52 15.63
CA CYS A 41 -4.08 10.97 15.80
C CYS A 41 -3.16 11.76 14.87
N GLN A 42 -1.95 11.25 14.61
CA GLN A 42 -1.00 11.89 13.70
C GLN A 42 -1.34 11.66 12.21
N MET A 43 -2.04 10.56 11.89
CA MET A 43 -2.50 10.24 10.52
C MET A 43 -3.82 10.93 10.15
N LEU A 44 -4.78 11.02 11.09
CA LEU A 44 -6.13 11.54 10.86
C LEU A 44 -6.19 13.07 10.99
N VAL A 45 -5.29 13.76 10.29
CA VAL A 45 -5.17 15.22 10.29
C VAL A 45 -5.75 15.80 8.99
N PHE A 46 -6.63 16.80 9.14
CA PHE A 46 -7.27 17.49 8.00
C PHE A 46 -6.27 18.28 7.15
N ASP A 47 -5.29 18.89 7.79
CA ASP A 47 -4.26 19.65 7.08
C ASP A 47 -3.17 18.68 6.61
N PRO A 48 -3.02 18.44 5.29
CA PRO A 48 -2.08 17.44 4.79
C PRO A 48 -0.63 17.80 5.12
N ASP A 49 -0.31 19.10 5.20
CA ASP A 49 1.03 19.57 5.56
C ASP A 49 1.39 19.30 7.05
N LYS A 50 0.39 19.00 7.90
CA LYS A 50 0.57 18.64 9.31
C LYS A 50 0.40 17.15 9.59
N ARG A 51 -0.03 16.37 8.60
CA ARG A 51 -0.19 14.92 8.71
C ARG A 51 1.20 14.29 8.77
N ILE A 52 1.36 13.27 9.61
CA ILE A 52 2.61 12.50 9.68
C ILE A 52 3.04 12.00 8.29
N THR A 53 4.35 12.04 8.03
CA THR A 53 4.90 11.50 6.79
C THR A 53 4.93 9.97 6.85
N VAL A 54 5.06 9.31 5.70
CA VAL A 54 5.19 7.84 5.67
C VAL A 54 6.45 7.37 6.41
N VAL A 55 7.55 8.13 6.33
CA VAL A 55 8.82 7.79 6.99
C VAL A 55 8.66 7.87 8.50
N ASP A 56 8.07 8.95 9.01
CA ASP A 56 7.84 9.11 10.45
C ASP A 56 6.81 8.10 10.98
N ALA A 57 5.79 7.77 10.18
CA ALA A 57 4.80 6.77 10.53
C ALA A 57 5.43 5.38 10.62
N LEU A 58 6.32 5.03 9.69
CA LEU A 58 7.05 3.77 9.70
C LEU A 58 8.02 3.68 10.89
N ALA A 59 8.63 4.79 11.30
CA ALA A 59 9.47 4.88 12.50
C ALA A 59 8.69 4.94 13.82
N HIS A 60 7.35 4.91 13.78
CA HIS A 60 6.52 5.02 14.99
C HIS A 60 6.54 3.71 15.80
N PRO A 61 6.70 3.74 17.14
CA PRO A 61 6.86 2.56 17.99
C PRO A 61 5.76 1.49 17.86
N TYR A 62 4.55 1.93 17.52
CA TYR A 62 3.42 1.03 17.24
C TYR A 62 3.75 -0.06 16.19
N LEU A 63 4.62 0.24 15.22
CA LEU A 63 4.95 -0.70 14.14
C LEU A 63 6.14 -1.62 14.46
N ASP A 64 6.89 -1.38 15.54
CA ASP A 64 8.12 -2.11 15.85
C ASP A 64 7.87 -3.62 16.03
N GLU A 65 6.83 -3.98 16.78
CA GLU A 65 6.49 -5.39 17.01
C GLU A 65 6.06 -6.08 15.71
N GLY A 66 5.21 -5.41 14.92
CA GLY A 66 4.74 -5.92 13.64
C GLY A 66 5.89 -6.10 12.65
N ARG A 67 6.80 -5.12 12.58
CA ARG A 67 8.02 -5.16 11.77
C ARG A 67 8.90 -6.32 12.19
N LEU A 68 9.19 -6.45 13.48
CA LEU A 68 10.03 -7.53 14.00
C LEU A 68 9.41 -8.89 13.67
N ARG A 69 8.11 -9.08 13.90
CA ARG A 69 7.41 -10.35 13.62
C ARG A 69 7.40 -10.68 12.14
N TYR A 70 7.06 -9.72 11.28
CA TYR A 70 7.09 -9.90 9.84
C TYR A 70 8.49 -10.29 9.36
N HIS A 71 9.49 -9.54 9.81
CA HIS A 71 10.87 -9.82 9.48
C HIS A 71 11.41 -11.04 10.18
N SER A 72 10.76 -11.64 11.18
CA SER A 72 11.18 -12.85 11.93
C SER A 72 10.83 -14.17 11.23
N CYS A 73 9.80 -14.20 10.38
CA CYS A 73 9.42 -15.45 9.70
C CYS A 73 8.56 -15.30 8.43
N MET A 74 7.99 -14.13 8.14
CA MET A 74 6.99 -13.98 7.07
C MET A 74 7.56 -13.32 5.80
N CYS A 75 8.65 -12.57 5.94
CA CYS A 75 9.24 -11.83 4.83
C CYS A 75 10.03 -12.73 3.88
N THR A 76 10.13 -12.31 2.61
CA THR A 76 11.04 -12.90 1.62
C THR A 76 12.40 -12.21 1.56
N CYS A 77 12.59 -11.11 2.28
CA CYS A 77 13.79 -10.29 2.23
C CYS A 77 14.89 -10.71 3.24
N CYS A 78 14.55 -11.54 4.22
CA CYS A 78 15.48 -12.12 5.20
C CYS A 78 15.51 -13.64 5.02
N TYR A 79 16.63 -14.28 5.33
CA TYR A 79 16.81 -15.73 5.11
C TYR A 79 17.47 -16.41 6.32
N THR A 80 17.25 -17.72 6.46
CA THR A 80 17.90 -18.55 7.47
C THR A 80 19.07 -19.27 6.83
N THR A 81 20.26 -19.14 7.41
CA THR A 81 21.45 -19.88 6.98
C THR A 81 21.35 -21.36 7.33
N SER A 82 22.20 -22.21 6.74
CA SER A 82 22.26 -23.64 7.07
C SER A 82 22.62 -23.92 8.54
N ALA A 83 23.26 -22.96 9.22
CA ALA A 83 23.56 -23.01 10.66
C ALA A 83 22.35 -22.63 11.56
N GLY A 84 21.17 -22.40 10.98
CA GLY A 84 19.97 -22.00 11.72
C GLY A 84 19.93 -20.52 12.14
N MET A 85 20.98 -19.74 11.85
CA MET A 85 21.02 -18.30 12.14
C MET A 85 20.26 -17.52 11.08
N ARG A 86 19.33 -16.67 11.52
CA ARG A 86 18.58 -15.77 10.64
C ARG A 86 19.39 -14.52 10.30
N GLN A 87 19.52 -14.24 9.01
CA GLN A 87 20.16 -13.04 8.47
C GLN A 87 19.08 -12.02 8.08
N TYR A 88 19.10 -10.87 8.76
CA TYR A 88 18.17 -9.78 8.53
C TYR A 88 18.70 -8.84 7.46
N ARG A 89 17.78 -8.30 6.64
CA ARG A 89 18.11 -7.23 5.71
C ARG A 89 18.50 -5.98 6.48
N VAL A 90 19.48 -5.23 5.97
CA VAL A 90 19.94 -3.96 6.58
C VAL A 90 18.88 -2.87 6.47
N ASP A 91 18.22 -2.80 5.32
CA ASP A 91 17.17 -1.83 5.03
C ASP A 91 15.81 -2.53 4.85
N PHE A 92 14.91 -2.24 5.79
CA PHE A 92 13.53 -2.74 5.77
C PHE A 92 12.58 -1.85 4.96
N GLU A 93 12.97 -0.62 4.64
CA GLU A 93 12.13 0.40 4.00
C GLU A 93 12.82 0.98 2.75
N PRO A 94 13.09 0.15 1.74
CA PRO A 94 13.72 0.64 0.53
C PRO A 94 12.82 1.63 -0.19
N SER A 95 13.43 2.72 -0.66
CA SER A 95 12.79 3.67 -1.55
C SER A 95 13.03 3.31 -3.01
N ALA A 96 12.07 3.64 -3.88
CA ALA A 96 12.27 3.53 -5.32
C ALA A 96 13.43 4.46 -5.75
N THR A 97 14.34 3.96 -6.57
CA THR A 97 15.51 4.72 -7.04
C THR A 97 15.13 5.84 -8.00
N HIS A 98 14.01 5.68 -8.70
CA HIS A 98 13.49 6.65 -9.65
C HIS A 98 12.02 6.92 -9.34
N PRO A 99 11.56 8.16 -9.52
CA PRO A 99 10.13 8.46 -9.48
C PRO A 99 9.42 7.69 -10.60
N PHE A 100 8.15 7.44 -10.39
CA PHE A 100 7.29 6.90 -11.43
C PHE A 100 7.14 7.93 -12.56
N ASP A 101 7.41 7.53 -13.81
CA ASP A 101 7.20 8.36 -15.00
C ASP A 101 5.78 8.15 -15.54
N ASP A 102 4.91 9.14 -15.35
CA ASP A 102 3.50 9.09 -15.76
C ASP A 102 3.26 9.52 -17.21
N LEU A 103 4.32 9.81 -17.98
CA LEU A 103 4.19 10.28 -19.36
C LEU A 103 3.59 9.23 -20.28
N TRP A 104 3.76 7.93 -19.99
CA TRP A 104 3.14 6.87 -20.76
C TRP A 104 1.62 6.86 -20.57
N GLU A 105 1.13 6.90 -19.32
CA GLU A 105 -0.30 6.95 -19.00
C GLU A 105 -0.97 8.19 -19.60
N ARG A 106 -0.30 9.35 -19.52
CA ARG A 106 -0.85 10.61 -20.04
C ARG A 106 -1.03 10.63 -21.55
N LYS A 107 -0.34 9.76 -22.29
CA LYS A 107 -0.49 9.61 -23.75
C LYS A 107 -1.70 8.74 -24.13
N LEU A 108 -2.25 7.97 -23.19
CA LEU A 108 -3.41 7.10 -23.41
C LEU A 108 -4.70 7.91 -23.39
N THR A 109 -5.04 8.49 -24.53
CA THR A 109 -6.20 9.40 -24.67
C THR A 109 -7.46 8.71 -25.20
N SER A 110 -7.35 7.46 -25.66
CA SER A 110 -8.48 6.68 -26.18
C SER A 110 -8.44 5.22 -25.74
N VAL A 111 -9.63 4.60 -25.68
CA VAL A 111 -9.77 3.16 -25.35
C VAL A 111 -9.02 2.28 -26.34
N GLN A 112 -8.94 2.69 -27.62
CA GLN A 112 -8.20 1.94 -28.63
C GLN A 112 -6.70 1.94 -28.34
N GLN A 113 -6.11 3.11 -28.05
CA GLN A 113 -4.70 3.22 -27.68
C GLN A 113 -4.38 2.39 -26.44
N VAL A 114 -5.24 2.44 -25.42
CA VAL A 114 -5.10 1.61 -24.20
C VAL A 114 -5.06 0.12 -24.56
N LYS A 115 -5.97 -0.34 -25.43
CA LYS A 115 -6.01 -1.75 -25.85
C LYS A 115 -4.75 -2.17 -26.59
N GLU A 116 -4.28 -1.34 -27.52
CA GLU A 116 -3.09 -1.61 -28.32
C GLU A 116 -1.82 -1.66 -27.44
N GLU A 117 -1.61 -0.65 -26.60
CA GLU A 117 -0.46 -0.58 -25.70
C GLU A 117 -0.49 -1.69 -24.64
N MET A 118 -1.66 -2.02 -24.09
CA MET A 118 -1.79 -3.14 -23.16
C MET A 118 -1.52 -4.49 -23.83
N HIS A 119 -2.02 -4.70 -25.05
CA HIS A 119 -1.73 -5.91 -25.82
C HIS A 119 -0.23 -6.03 -26.12
N LYS A 120 0.41 -4.93 -26.52
CA LYS A 120 1.85 -4.86 -26.75
C LYS A 120 2.64 -5.18 -25.48
N PHE A 121 2.30 -4.56 -24.35
CA PHE A 121 2.94 -4.84 -23.07
C PHE A 121 2.81 -6.32 -22.68
N ILE A 122 1.62 -6.90 -22.80
CA ILE A 122 1.41 -8.32 -22.51
C ILE A 122 2.27 -9.19 -23.43
N ALA A 123 2.28 -8.92 -24.74
CA ALA A 123 3.06 -9.68 -25.70
C ALA A 123 4.58 -9.61 -25.43
N GLU A 124 5.09 -8.45 -25.00
CA GLU A 124 6.51 -8.24 -24.66
C GLU A 124 6.89 -8.90 -23.32
N GLN A 125 6.00 -8.88 -22.33
CA GLN A 125 6.23 -9.53 -21.02
C GLN A 125 6.08 -11.05 -21.08
N LEU A 126 5.35 -11.57 -22.08
CA LEU A 126 5.27 -13.00 -22.42
C LEU A 126 6.55 -13.45 -23.16
N ASN A 127 7.71 -13.31 -22.51
CA ASN A 127 8.96 -13.90 -22.97
C ASN A 127 8.82 -15.45 -23.01
N PRO A 128 9.27 -16.15 -24.07
CA PRO A 128 9.03 -17.59 -24.26
C PRO A 128 9.80 -18.52 -23.30
N SER A 129 10.62 -17.99 -22.39
CA SER A 129 11.35 -18.80 -21.39
C SER A 129 10.48 -19.28 -20.23
N ARG A 130 9.27 -18.74 -20.08
CA ARG A 130 8.31 -19.20 -19.07
C ARG A 130 7.27 -20.08 -19.74
N VAL A 131 7.10 -21.29 -19.21
CA VAL A 131 6.03 -22.20 -19.64
C VAL A 131 4.70 -21.44 -19.52
N PRO A 132 3.93 -21.31 -20.60
CA PRO A 132 2.63 -20.66 -20.55
C PRO A 132 1.78 -21.32 -19.45
N LEU A 133 1.08 -20.52 -18.65
CA LEU A 133 0.10 -21.02 -17.70
C LEU A 133 -1.10 -21.56 -18.49
N CYS A 134 -0.99 -22.79 -18.95
CA CYS A 134 -2.08 -23.51 -19.59
C CYS A 134 -3.06 -23.98 -18.50
N ILE A 135 -4.35 -23.81 -18.74
CA ILE A 135 -5.35 -24.45 -17.88
C ILE A 135 -5.21 -25.95 -18.08
N ASN A 136 -4.96 -26.70 -17.01
CA ASN A 136 -4.87 -28.16 -17.07
C ASN A 136 -6.22 -28.74 -17.54
N PRO A 137 -6.32 -29.29 -18.77
CA PRO A 137 -7.58 -29.81 -19.30
C PRO A 137 -8.08 -31.05 -18.56
N GLN A 138 -7.22 -31.70 -17.78
CA GLN A 138 -7.56 -32.83 -16.92
C GLN A 138 -8.01 -32.42 -15.52
N SER A 139 -7.91 -31.12 -15.17
CA SER A 139 -8.39 -30.63 -13.88
C SER A 139 -9.92 -30.72 -13.81
N ALA A 140 -10.45 -31.11 -12.64
CA ALA A 140 -11.88 -31.12 -12.37
C ALA A 140 -12.54 -29.74 -12.62
N ALA A 141 -11.79 -28.66 -12.42
CA ALA A 141 -12.24 -27.29 -12.66
C ALA A 141 -12.28 -26.89 -14.15
N PHE A 142 -11.65 -27.63 -15.06
CA PHE A 142 -11.69 -27.29 -16.49
C PHE A 142 -13.11 -27.34 -17.07
N LYS A 143 -13.93 -28.31 -16.59
CA LYS A 143 -15.32 -28.50 -17.04
C LYS A 143 -16.24 -27.31 -16.78
N SER A 144 -15.90 -26.43 -15.83
CA SER A 144 -16.67 -25.21 -15.55
C SER A 144 -16.29 -24.04 -16.45
N PHE A 145 -15.07 -24.03 -17.01
CA PHE A 145 -14.60 -22.96 -17.91
C PHE A 145 -15.01 -23.18 -19.38
N ALA A 146 -15.21 -24.43 -19.80
CA ALA A 146 -15.50 -24.78 -21.20
C ALA A 146 -17.01 -24.73 -21.56
N ARG A 147 -17.82 -24.01 -20.78
CA ARG A 147 -19.25 -23.79 -21.07
C ARG A 147 -19.48 -22.45 -21.75
#